data_AF-T1ERS1-F1
#
_entry.id   AF-T1ERS1-F1
#
_cell.length_a   1.000
_cell.length_b   1.000
_cell.length_c   1.000
_cell.angle_alpha   90.00
_cell.angle_beta   90.00
_cell.angle_gamma   90.00
#
_symmetry.space_group_name_H-M   'P 1'
#
loop_
_entity.id
_entity.type
_entity.pdbx_description
1 polymer ?
#
loop_
_entity_poly.entity_id
_entity_poly.type
_entity_poly.pdbx_seq_one_letter_code
_entity_poly.pdbx_strand_id
1 'polypeptide(L)'
;MNQTIFSYSLFLIISTNLSSIAHAAIDLKESYIGCYRNISSTKTVASVGSVDECSLKCTDEINNMIALKSGKECNCIGRLDSAVASSQCDVLCANRDACGGRDSYSVYKSKPRKTHDDYASFETRQTDVILITLPNTYTFEMCAHFCFETNYTFFQKIDPSNRCGCFQEHGTGSSYFTQLICDTCSSDRSEVCRCYHQGHEEKIAIFATRFQYDFQRGVSTYSHCRNRNNGSYEITANCPDGCDPGWRGDSCRERDCSSDGGDCPVGMECIESTVNGNKYVECVCPPGKVRNKWYQCEVFRKNLALHKPPYYSSIYKEHDDPTMGAHYKIHLTDGNYDGYHISHILDAMPAWMAVDLLNLYCVGFIRAYNRINQRTDFLKRMDKFVVRLNETFDVSNREDIRDKVNLCGYGPEEAIQGGNPMIVFCENFTIFTRFVFIQPSNERMKDHHTALAELEVFEAGCDLFNGRCGVEPCREEKKEDSTIIHCNEENDKKEKNGSKEKNDSKEKNDSKEKNDSKEKNDSKEKNDSKEKNDSKEKNDGKQLVDPSRTTYTILGWSLLPLLLTLLTCCIIFMIKRRKKEKNDSSQSPKDSSADTSEPDSTL
;
A
#
# COMPACT_ATOMS: atom_id res chain seq x y z
N MET A 1 -32.13 -75.74 37.04
CA MET A 1 -30.70 -75.90 36.70
C MET A 1 -30.31 -74.73 35.83
N ASN A 2 -29.23 -74.05 36.24
CA ASN A 2 -28.80 -72.70 35.88
C ASN A 2 -28.76 -72.37 34.38
N GLN A 3 -29.20 -71.16 34.03
CA GLN A 3 -28.40 -70.27 33.19
C GLN A 3 -28.82 -68.80 33.42
N THR A 4 -27.93 -68.09 34.10
CA THR A 4 -28.00 -66.67 34.41
C THR A 4 -27.65 -65.88 33.15
N ILE A 5 -28.60 -65.09 32.62
CA ILE A 5 -28.35 -64.14 31.53
C ILE A 5 -27.90 -62.82 32.16
N PHE A 6 -26.64 -62.45 31.93
CA PHE A 6 -26.10 -61.15 32.30
C PHE A 6 -26.70 -60.06 31.39
N SER A 7 -27.41 -59.12 31.99
CA SER A 7 -27.92 -57.90 31.35
C SER A 7 -26.77 -56.89 31.20
N TYR A 8 -26.29 -56.67 29.98
CA TYR A 8 -25.44 -55.52 29.65
C TYR A 8 -26.33 -54.30 29.36
N SER A 9 -26.43 -53.39 30.34
CA SER A 9 -27.02 -52.07 30.12
C SER A 9 -26.02 -51.19 29.36
N LEU A 10 -26.29 -50.99 28.07
CA LEU A 10 -25.59 -50.04 27.20
C LEU A 10 -25.98 -48.61 27.63
N PHE A 11 -25.08 -47.92 28.34
CA PHE A 11 -25.21 -46.49 28.60
C PHE A 11 -25.06 -45.71 27.28
N LEU A 12 -26.19 -45.32 26.70
CA LEU A 12 -26.26 -44.26 25.68
C LEU A 12 -25.94 -42.93 26.36
N ILE A 13 -24.67 -42.51 26.30
CA ILE A 13 -24.29 -41.13 26.60
C ILE A 13 -24.76 -40.28 25.42
N ILE A 14 -25.98 -39.76 25.51
CA ILE A 14 -26.47 -38.69 24.64
C ILE A 14 -25.75 -37.41 25.09
N SER A 15 -24.57 -37.14 24.52
CA SER A 15 -23.91 -35.84 24.65
C SER A 15 -24.64 -34.83 23.77
N THR A 16 -25.71 -34.23 24.28
CA THR A 16 -26.32 -33.02 23.71
C THR A 16 -25.61 -31.79 24.28
N ASN A 17 -24.36 -31.57 23.86
CA ASN A 17 -23.75 -30.25 23.94
C ASN A 17 -24.12 -29.47 22.68
N LEU A 18 -25.36 -28.99 22.64
CA LEU A 18 -25.77 -27.97 21.69
C LEU A 18 -25.78 -26.63 22.43
N SER A 19 -24.60 -26.13 22.80
CA SER A 19 -24.41 -24.71 23.07
C SER A 19 -24.43 -23.97 21.74
N SER A 20 -25.61 -23.84 21.12
CA SER A 20 -25.81 -22.94 20.00
C SER A 20 -25.80 -21.52 20.54
N ILE A 21 -24.63 -20.90 20.59
CA ILE A 21 -24.56 -19.44 20.59
C ILE A 21 -25.22 -19.04 19.26
N ALA A 22 -26.40 -18.45 19.31
CA ALA A 22 -27.08 -17.97 18.12
C ALA A 22 -26.16 -16.95 17.44
N HIS A 23 -25.62 -17.31 16.27
CA HIS A 23 -24.87 -16.38 15.43
C HIS A 23 -25.85 -15.29 14.99
N ALA A 24 -25.58 -14.04 15.37
CA ALA A 24 -26.40 -12.92 14.93
C ALA A 24 -26.29 -12.81 13.39
N ALA A 25 -27.42 -12.67 12.71
CA ALA A 25 -27.43 -12.46 11.27
C ALA A 25 -26.69 -11.17 10.91
N ILE A 26 -25.96 -11.17 9.80
CA ILE A 26 -25.23 -10.02 9.30
C ILE A 26 -26.22 -8.96 8.80
N ASP A 27 -26.02 -7.71 9.20
CA ASP A 27 -26.65 -6.58 8.53
C ASP A 27 -25.98 -6.35 7.18
N LEU A 28 -26.59 -6.88 6.11
CA LEU A 28 -26.05 -6.79 4.75
C LEU A 28 -25.83 -5.36 4.27
N LYS A 29 -26.52 -4.37 4.84
CA LYS A 29 -26.38 -2.97 4.46
C LYS A 29 -25.13 -2.36 5.08
N GLU A 30 -24.98 -2.52 6.40
CA GLU A 30 -23.90 -1.88 7.15
C GLU A 30 -22.58 -2.68 7.06
N SER A 31 -22.64 -3.97 6.73
CA SER A 31 -21.45 -4.82 6.61
C SER A 31 -20.81 -4.82 5.22
N TYR A 32 -21.48 -4.38 4.15
CA TYR A 32 -20.90 -4.43 2.80
C TYR A 32 -19.75 -3.43 2.65
N ILE A 33 -18.57 -3.91 2.26
CA ILE A 33 -17.36 -3.09 2.12
C ILE A 33 -17.13 -2.68 0.66
N GLY A 34 -17.44 -3.56 -0.29
CA GLY A 34 -17.26 -3.29 -1.72
C GLY A 34 -16.95 -4.55 -2.54
N CYS A 35 -16.57 -4.33 -3.80
CA CYS A 35 -16.20 -5.37 -4.75
C CYS A 35 -14.70 -5.31 -5.06
N TYR A 36 -14.00 -6.46 -5.04
CA TYR A 36 -12.53 -6.51 -5.11
C TYR A 36 -12.06 -7.61 -6.07
N ARG A 37 -10.92 -7.42 -6.73
CA ARG A 37 -10.31 -8.45 -7.59
C ARG A 37 -9.21 -9.25 -6.90
N ASN A 38 -8.66 -8.75 -5.80
CA ASN A 38 -7.56 -9.38 -5.09
C ASN A 38 -7.86 -9.51 -3.60
N ILE A 39 -7.64 -10.71 -3.05
CA ILE A 39 -7.82 -11.02 -1.64
C ILE A 39 -6.72 -11.97 -1.16
N SER A 40 -6.44 -11.97 0.14
CA SER A 40 -5.63 -12.99 0.80
C SER A 40 -6.52 -13.77 1.77
N SER A 41 -6.74 -15.04 1.45
CA SER A 41 -7.58 -15.95 2.23
C SER A 41 -6.76 -16.74 3.23
N THR A 42 -7.16 -16.76 4.51
CA THR A 42 -6.63 -17.71 5.51
C THR A 42 -7.38 -19.04 5.47
N LYS A 43 -8.62 -19.02 4.98
CA LYS A 43 -9.49 -20.19 4.90
C LYS A 43 -10.49 -20.02 3.77
N THR A 44 -10.51 -20.98 2.85
CA THR A 44 -11.48 -21.05 1.76
C THR A 44 -12.47 -22.18 2.01
N VAL A 45 -13.76 -21.85 1.89
CA VAL A 45 -14.89 -22.76 2.03
C VAL A 45 -15.54 -22.92 0.67
N ALA A 46 -15.58 -24.16 0.19
CA ALA A 46 -15.90 -24.47 -1.21
C ALA A 46 -17.34 -24.15 -1.63
N SER A 47 -18.29 -24.15 -0.70
CA SER A 47 -19.70 -23.89 -1.00
C SER A 47 -20.44 -23.33 0.20
N VAL A 48 -21.12 -22.21 -0.01
CA VAL A 48 -22.10 -21.59 0.90
C VAL A 48 -23.32 -21.13 0.09
N GLY A 49 -24.48 -21.04 0.74
CA GLY A 49 -25.74 -20.59 0.14
C GLY A 49 -26.10 -19.13 0.43
N SER A 50 -25.38 -18.47 1.34
CA SER A 50 -25.62 -17.08 1.76
C SER A 50 -24.38 -16.40 2.34
N VAL A 51 -24.44 -15.08 2.50
CA VAL A 51 -23.41 -14.29 3.21
C VAL A 51 -23.35 -14.68 4.68
N ASP A 52 -24.50 -14.90 5.33
CA ASP A 52 -24.59 -15.37 6.72
C ASP A 52 -23.93 -16.73 6.94
N GLU A 53 -24.12 -17.67 6.01
CA GLU A 53 -23.47 -18.97 6.09
C GLU A 53 -21.95 -18.83 5.99
N CYS A 54 -21.46 -17.98 5.07
CA CYS A 54 -20.03 -17.68 4.97
C CYS A 54 -19.48 -17.10 6.27
N SER A 55 -20.20 -16.14 6.86
CA SER A 55 -19.85 -15.56 8.16
C SER A 55 -19.70 -16.62 9.25
N LEU A 56 -20.68 -17.53 9.35
CA LEU A 56 -20.68 -18.59 10.34
C LEU A 56 -19.46 -19.51 10.19
N LYS A 57 -19.05 -19.80 8.95
CA LYS A 57 -17.86 -20.63 8.69
C LYS A 57 -16.55 -19.92 9.02
N CYS A 58 -16.55 -18.60 9.10
CA CYS A 58 -15.40 -17.76 9.43
C CYS A 58 -15.42 -17.25 10.90
N THR A 59 -16.34 -17.72 11.74
CA THR A 59 -16.47 -17.23 13.13
C THR A 59 -15.20 -17.46 13.97
N ASP A 60 -14.52 -18.59 13.77
CA ASP A 60 -13.31 -18.96 14.53
C ASP A 60 -12.02 -18.30 14.02
N GLU A 61 -12.06 -17.66 12.85
CA GLU A 61 -10.89 -16.97 12.29
C GLU A 61 -10.57 -15.70 13.06
N ILE A 62 -9.30 -15.28 13.10
CA ILE A 62 -8.92 -13.99 13.69
C ILE A 62 -9.37 -12.79 12.84
N ASN A 63 -9.47 -13.01 11.53
CA ASN A 63 -9.84 -12.01 10.54
C ASN A 63 -11.31 -11.61 10.67
N ASN A 64 -11.63 -10.35 10.35
CA ASN A 64 -12.96 -9.78 10.56
C ASN A 64 -13.79 -9.61 9.27
N MET A 65 -13.22 -9.97 8.12
CA MET A 65 -13.86 -9.84 6.82
C MET A 65 -14.04 -11.20 6.15
N ILE A 66 -15.08 -11.27 5.33
CA ILE A 66 -15.39 -12.40 4.45
C ILE A 66 -15.50 -11.91 3.01
N ALA A 67 -15.13 -12.77 2.07
CA ALA A 67 -15.16 -12.49 0.64
C ALA A 67 -15.86 -13.63 -0.10
N LEU A 68 -16.94 -13.31 -0.80
CA LEU A 68 -17.72 -14.28 -1.57
C LEU A 68 -17.47 -14.10 -3.07
N LYS A 69 -17.40 -15.21 -3.80
CA LYS A 69 -17.19 -15.22 -5.25
C LYS A 69 -18.00 -16.31 -5.94
N SER A 70 -18.40 -16.03 -7.18
CA SER A 70 -19.04 -17.01 -8.07
C SER A 70 -20.27 -17.72 -7.45
N GLY A 71 -21.01 -17.03 -6.58
CA GLY A 71 -22.29 -17.50 -6.05
C GLY A 71 -22.21 -18.54 -4.93
N LYS A 72 -21.00 -19.03 -4.58
CA LYS A 72 -20.85 -20.12 -3.60
C LYS A 72 -19.49 -20.18 -2.90
N GLU A 73 -18.44 -19.61 -3.47
CA GLU A 73 -17.12 -19.63 -2.85
C GLU A 73 -17.10 -18.62 -1.70
N CYS A 74 -16.60 -19.04 -0.54
CA CYS A 74 -16.46 -18.20 0.64
C CYS A 74 -15.02 -18.20 1.10
N ASN A 75 -14.48 -17.03 1.42
CA ASN A 75 -13.12 -16.85 1.89
C ASN A 75 -13.12 -16.03 3.17
N CYS A 76 -12.42 -16.50 4.20
CA CYS A 76 -12.14 -15.71 5.39
C CYS A 76 -10.85 -14.91 5.11
N ILE A 77 -10.93 -13.58 5.09
CA ILE A 77 -9.86 -12.76 4.53
C ILE A 77 -9.34 -11.73 5.53
N GLY A 78 -8.01 -11.62 5.61
CA GLY A 78 -7.33 -10.60 6.41
C GLY A 78 -6.85 -9.40 5.60
N ARG A 79 -6.68 -9.58 4.28
CA ARG A 79 -6.19 -8.57 3.35
C ARG A 79 -6.99 -8.60 2.04
N LEU A 80 -7.10 -7.43 1.42
CA LEU A 80 -7.82 -7.19 0.18
C LEU A 80 -7.17 -6.03 -0.58
N ASP A 81 -7.29 -6.01 -1.89
CA ASP A 81 -6.83 -4.90 -2.75
C ASP A 81 -7.58 -4.93 -4.10
N SER A 82 -7.28 -3.98 -4.97
CA SER A 82 -7.80 -3.90 -6.34
C SER A 82 -9.33 -3.78 -6.34
N ALA A 83 -9.82 -2.72 -5.69
CA ALA A 83 -11.25 -2.43 -5.63
C ALA A 83 -11.80 -2.09 -7.03
N VAL A 84 -13.01 -2.55 -7.29
CA VAL A 84 -13.77 -2.32 -8.53
C VAL A 84 -15.18 -1.89 -8.19
N ALA A 85 -15.91 -1.38 -9.20
CA ALA A 85 -17.31 -1.04 -9.05
C ALA A 85 -18.13 -2.24 -8.54
N SER A 86 -19.06 -1.98 -7.61
CA SER A 86 -19.94 -3.03 -7.05
C SER A 86 -20.76 -3.74 -8.14
N SER A 87 -21.02 -3.07 -9.27
CA SER A 87 -21.66 -3.66 -10.45
C SER A 87 -20.89 -4.84 -11.07
N GLN A 88 -19.59 -5.01 -10.78
CA GLN A 88 -18.82 -6.17 -11.20
C GLN A 88 -19.00 -7.39 -10.27
N CYS A 89 -19.70 -7.23 -9.15
CA CYS A 89 -20.10 -8.29 -8.24
C CYS A 89 -21.59 -8.63 -8.45
N ASP A 90 -21.90 -9.09 -9.65
CA ASP A 90 -23.25 -9.28 -10.19
C ASP A 90 -23.82 -10.70 -9.98
N VAL A 91 -23.05 -11.61 -9.36
CA VAL A 91 -23.46 -12.98 -9.10
C VAL A 91 -24.13 -13.09 -7.72
N LEU A 92 -25.25 -13.79 -7.67
CA LEU A 92 -26.04 -13.97 -6.45
C LEU A 92 -25.79 -15.34 -5.81
N CYS A 93 -25.90 -15.43 -4.49
CA CYS A 93 -25.93 -16.69 -3.77
C CYS A 93 -27.33 -17.35 -3.94
N ALA A 94 -27.50 -18.58 -3.44
CA ALA A 94 -28.77 -19.30 -3.51
C ALA A 94 -29.94 -18.54 -2.84
N ASN A 95 -29.65 -17.82 -1.75
CA ASN A 95 -30.64 -16.97 -1.06
C ASN A 95 -30.81 -15.57 -1.66
N ARG A 96 -30.12 -15.27 -2.78
CA ARG A 96 -30.11 -13.99 -3.50
C ARG A 96 -29.27 -12.86 -2.88
N ASP A 97 -28.41 -13.14 -1.91
CA ASP A 97 -27.40 -12.17 -1.48
C ASP A 97 -26.38 -11.92 -2.61
N ALA A 98 -25.77 -10.73 -2.65
CA ALA A 98 -24.67 -10.40 -3.54
C ALA A 98 -23.42 -11.20 -3.16
N CYS A 99 -22.96 -12.03 -4.09
CA CYS A 99 -22.09 -13.18 -3.84
C CYS A 99 -20.87 -13.17 -4.77
N GLY A 100 -20.31 -11.98 -4.92
CA GLY A 100 -19.19 -11.67 -5.81
C GLY A 100 -19.59 -11.65 -7.28
N GLY A 101 -18.58 -11.77 -8.14
CA GLY A 101 -18.76 -11.92 -9.58
C GLY A 101 -18.03 -13.16 -10.07
N ARG A 102 -17.81 -13.22 -11.38
CA ARG A 102 -16.98 -14.27 -12.00
C ARG A 102 -15.52 -14.15 -11.58
N ASP A 103 -14.98 -12.93 -11.62
CA ASP A 103 -13.55 -12.62 -11.37
C ASP A 103 -13.34 -11.59 -10.26
N SER A 104 -14.35 -11.41 -9.42
CA SER A 104 -14.42 -10.40 -8.36
C SER A 104 -15.10 -10.97 -7.12
N TYR A 105 -14.81 -10.37 -5.97
CA TYR A 105 -15.27 -10.80 -4.65
C TYR A 105 -16.15 -9.71 -4.03
N SER A 106 -17.35 -10.08 -3.57
CA SER A 106 -18.14 -9.22 -2.68
C SER A 106 -17.57 -9.37 -1.28
N VAL A 107 -17.13 -8.27 -0.68
CA VAL A 107 -16.50 -8.27 0.64
C VAL A 107 -17.44 -7.68 1.68
N TYR A 108 -17.52 -8.35 2.82
CA TYR A 108 -18.32 -7.93 3.97
C TYR A 108 -17.49 -7.97 5.25
N LYS A 109 -17.71 -7.00 6.16
CA LYS A 109 -17.26 -7.07 7.55
C LYS A 109 -18.23 -7.97 8.33
N SER A 110 -17.78 -9.16 8.70
CA SER A 110 -18.60 -10.17 9.36
C SER A 110 -18.64 -10.03 10.88
N LYS A 111 -17.62 -9.40 11.47
CA LYS A 111 -17.51 -9.19 12.92
C LYS A 111 -16.61 -7.99 13.24
N PRO A 112 -16.63 -7.51 14.50
CA PRO A 112 -15.64 -6.54 14.99
C PRO A 112 -14.20 -7.04 14.83
N ARG A 113 -13.29 -6.10 14.61
CA ARG A 113 -11.86 -6.40 14.47
C ARG A 113 -11.24 -6.59 15.84
N LYS A 114 -10.52 -7.71 16.03
CA LYS A 114 -9.83 -8.04 17.29
C LYS A 114 -8.32 -7.84 17.22
N THR A 115 -7.75 -7.90 16.01
CA THR A 115 -6.33 -7.72 15.75
C THR A 115 -6.14 -6.64 14.68
N HIS A 116 -5.08 -5.87 14.84
CA HIS A 116 -4.75 -4.74 13.98
C HIS A 116 -3.38 -4.97 13.33
N ASP A 117 -3.13 -4.33 12.20
CA ASP A 117 -1.86 -4.41 11.46
C ASP A 117 -0.78 -3.63 12.23
N ASP A 118 -0.28 -4.20 13.32
CA ASP A 118 0.78 -3.60 14.12
C ASP A 118 2.09 -3.59 13.34
N TYR A 119 2.85 -2.52 13.58
CA TYR A 119 4.10 -2.27 12.89
C TYR A 119 5.28 -2.44 13.86
N ALA A 120 5.34 -1.59 14.89
CA ALA A 120 6.26 -1.73 16.02
C ALA A 120 5.93 -0.73 17.15
N SER A 121 6.45 -0.97 18.35
CA SER A 121 6.44 0.00 19.46
C SER A 121 7.71 0.87 19.45
N PHE A 122 7.56 2.17 19.68
CA PHE A 122 8.66 3.14 19.72
C PHE A 122 8.74 3.88 21.06
N GLU A 123 9.96 4.31 21.41
CA GLU A 123 10.23 5.15 22.58
C GLU A 123 9.57 6.53 22.51
N THR A 124 9.53 7.09 21.32
CA THR A 124 9.04 8.45 21.09
C THR A 124 7.86 8.44 20.14
N ARG A 125 6.91 9.32 20.43
CA ARG A 125 5.75 9.56 19.57
C ARG A 125 6.23 10.10 18.22
N GLN A 126 5.68 9.56 17.14
CA GLN A 126 5.95 10.10 15.81
C GLN A 126 5.27 11.45 15.64
N THR A 127 5.86 12.31 14.82
CA THR A 127 5.26 13.62 14.54
C THR A 127 4.03 13.41 13.68
N ASP A 128 2.86 13.66 14.27
CA ASP A 128 1.58 13.58 13.57
C ASP A 128 1.49 14.67 12.52
N VAL A 129 1.15 14.30 11.29
CA VAL A 129 0.91 15.25 10.20
C VAL A 129 -0.52 15.78 10.27
N ILE A 130 -1.45 14.88 10.57
CA ILE A 130 -2.88 15.20 10.77
C ILE A 130 -3.41 14.54 12.03
N LEU A 131 -4.40 15.19 12.63
CA LEU A 131 -5.02 14.78 13.88
C LEU A 131 -6.53 14.94 13.78
N ILE A 132 -7.26 13.97 14.36
CA ILE A 132 -8.70 14.06 14.60
C ILE A 132 -8.99 13.75 16.06
N THR A 133 -9.95 14.47 16.65
CA THR A 133 -10.50 14.12 17.96
C THR A 133 -11.68 13.18 17.73
N LEU A 134 -11.57 11.96 18.25
CA LEU A 134 -12.61 10.95 18.10
C LEU A 134 -13.67 11.05 19.22
N PRO A 135 -14.93 10.66 18.96
CA PRO A 135 -15.99 10.65 19.96
C PRO A 135 -15.71 9.64 21.08
N ASN A 136 -16.46 9.71 22.18
CA ASN A 136 -16.29 8.79 23.33
C ASN A 136 -16.57 7.32 22.99
N THR A 137 -17.29 7.04 21.90
CA THR A 137 -17.52 5.69 21.37
C THR A 137 -16.44 5.28 20.36
N TYR A 138 -15.24 5.86 20.45
CA TYR A 138 -14.16 5.57 19.51
C TYR A 138 -13.78 4.09 19.55
N THR A 139 -13.41 3.57 18.39
CA THR A 139 -12.73 2.29 18.27
C THR A 139 -11.37 2.50 17.61
N PHE A 140 -10.47 1.55 17.79
CA PHE A 140 -9.15 1.59 17.17
C PHE A 140 -9.25 1.53 15.64
N GLU A 141 -10.23 0.80 15.12
CA GLU A 141 -10.54 0.73 13.69
C GLU A 141 -11.00 2.08 13.10
N MET A 142 -11.73 2.91 13.87
CA MET A 142 -12.10 4.25 13.40
C MET A 142 -10.89 5.13 13.11
N CYS A 143 -9.83 5.03 13.92
CA CYS A 143 -8.58 5.77 13.68
C CYS A 143 -7.88 5.27 12.41
N ALA A 144 -7.82 3.95 12.21
CA ALA A 144 -7.28 3.36 11.00
C ALA A 144 -8.05 3.80 9.75
N HIS A 145 -9.38 3.80 9.79
CA HIS A 145 -10.21 4.27 8.67
C HIS A 145 -9.99 5.74 8.37
N PHE A 146 -9.88 6.60 9.39
CA PHE A 146 -9.58 8.01 9.21
C PHE A 146 -8.22 8.24 8.54
N CYS A 147 -7.17 7.62 9.07
CA CYS A 147 -5.82 7.74 8.51
C CYS A 147 -5.74 7.12 7.11
N PHE A 148 -6.49 6.05 6.85
CA PHE A 148 -6.60 5.49 5.53
C PHE A 148 -7.30 6.49 4.60
N GLU A 149 -8.49 6.99 4.92
CA GLU A 149 -9.27 7.93 4.09
C GLU A 149 -8.46 9.15 3.66
N THR A 150 -7.69 9.69 4.59
CA THR A 150 -6.80 10.85 4.41
C THR A 150 -5.46 10.52 3.74
N ASN A 151 -5.31 9.28 3.25
CA ASN A 151 -4.18 8.79 2.46
C ASN A 151 -2.85 8.73 3.21
N TYR A 152 -2.86 8.33 4.49
CA TYR A 152 -1.65 8.09 5.28
C TYR A 152 -1.43 6.60 5.54
N THR A 153 -0.15 6.17 5.46
CA THR A 153 0.23 4.75 5.65
C THR A 153 0.19 4.32 7.11
N PHE A 154 0.45 5.22 8.05
CA PHE A 154 0.58 4.85 9.46
C PHE A 154 -0.32 5.67 10.37
N PHE A 155 -0.64 5.05 11.49
CA PHE A 155 -1.26 5.70 12.64
C PHE A 155 -0.66 5.15 13.93
N GLN A 156 -0.83 5.88 15.03
CA GLN A 156 -0.28 5.50 16.32
C GLN A 156 -1.32 5.50 17.43
N LYS A 157 -0.93 4.92 18.57
CA LYS A 157 -1.75 4.85 19.79
C LYS A 157 -2.47 6.17 20.07
N ILE A 158 -3.79 6.07 20.24
CA ILE A 158 -4.66 7.17 20.63
C ILE A 158 -4.29 7.60 22.05
N ASP A 159 -4.00 8.89 22.24
CA ASP A 159 -3.67 9.42 23.56
C ASP A 159 -4.93 9.53 24.46
N PRO A 160 -4.78 9.77 25.79
CA PRO A 160 -5.93 9.87 26.70
C PRO A 160 -6.96 10.95 26.34
N SER A 161 -6.66 11.85 25.38
CA SER A 161 -7.59 12.86 24.88
C SER A 161 -8.38 12.39 23.66
N ASN A 162 -8.39 11.08 23.37
CA ASN A 162 -9.06 10.46 22.21
C ASN A 162 -8.58 11.02 20.86
N ARG A 163 -7.31 11.42 20.77
CA ARG A 163 -6.74 11.95 19.52
C ARG A 163 -6.10 10.85 18.70
N CYS A 164 -6.59 10.68 17.48
CA CYS A 164 -6.00 9.82 16.46
C CYS A 164 -5.03 10.64 15.60
N GLY A 165 -3.80 10.14 15.45
CA GLY A 165 -2.74 10.79 14.69
C GLY A 165 -2.25 9.92 13.54
N CYS A 166 -2.09 10.55 12.37
CA CYS A 166 -1.67 9.88 11.14
C CYS A 166 -0.39 10.50 10.58
N PHE A 167 0.44 9.68 9.95
CA PHE A 167 1.69 10.09 9.32
C PHE A 167 2.08 9.16 8.17
N GLN A 168 2.86 9.69 7.24
CA GLN A 168 3.20 8.97 6.00
C GLN A 168 4.44 8.11 6.17
N GLU A 169 5.42 8.60 6.92
CA GLU A 169 6.69 7.97 7.22
C GLU A 169 7.00 8.14 8.70
N HIS A 170 7.78 7.22 9.26
CA HIS A 170 8.23 7.29 10.65
C HIS A 170 9.76 7.38 10.72
N GLY A 171 10.24 8.02 11.78
CA GLY A 171 11.66 8.17 12.03
C GLY A 171 12.34 6.86 12.42
N THR A 172 13.66 6.91 12.48
CA THR A 172 14.46 5.86 13.12
C THR A 172 14.38 5.99 14.64
N GLY A 173 14.36 4.87 15.34
CA GLY A 173 14.41 4.84 16.80
C GLY A 173 14.35 3.41 17.31
N SER A 174 14.55 3.24 18.62
CA SER A 174 14.41 1.91 19.23
C SER A 174 12.99 1.40 19.05
N SER A 175 12.87 0.36 18.22
CA SER A 175 11.65 -0.34 17.88
C SER A 175 11.58 -1.66 18.64
N TYR A 176 10.40 -1.98 19.15
CA TYR A 176 10.14 -3.20 19.91
C TYR A 176 8.99 -3.95 19.27
N PHE A 177 9.19 -5.26 19.09
CA PHE A 177 8.21 -6.14 18.49
C PHE A 177 8.09 -7.38 19.38
N THR A 178 6.96 -7.50 20.07
CA THR A 178 6.61 -8.66 20.91
C THR A 178 5.16 -9.05 20.59
N GLN A 179 4.55 -9.95 21.36
CA GLN A 179 3.14 -10.26 21.15
C GLN A 179 2.27 -9.00 21.31
N LEU A 180 1.46 -8.68 20.30
CA LEU A 180 0.47 -7.62 20.37
C LEU A 180 -0.68 -8.05 21.30
N ILE A 181 -0.97 -7.21 22.29
CA ILE A 181 -2.10 -7.36 23.21
C ILE A 181 -3.07 -6.20 22.96
N CYS A 182 -4.35 -6.51 22.79
CA CYS A 182 -5.40 -5.53 22.55
C CYS A 182 -6.48 -5.59 23.63
N ASP A 183 -6.71 -4.46 24.29
CA ASP A 183 -7.77 -4.26 25.27
C ASP A 183 -9.08 -3.88 24.57
N THR A 184 -10.17 -4.45 25.07
CA THR A 184 -11.52 -4.15 24.58
C THR A 184 -12.01 -2.80 25.10
N CYS A 185 -12.93 -2.19 24.35
CA CYS A 185 -13.53 -0.93 24.75
C CYS A 185 -14.42 -1.11 25.99
N SER A 186 -14.41 -0.11 26.88
CA SER A 186 -15.31 -0.11 28.05
C SER A 186 -16.79 0.03 27.68
N SER A 187 -17.07 0.74 26.58
CA SER A 187 -18.43 0.94 26.04
C SER A 187 -18.95 -0.25 25.24
N ASP A 188 -18.06 -1.00 24.58
CA ASP A 188 -18.38 -2.17 23.78
C ASP A 188 -17.25 -3.21 23.87
N ARG A 189 -17.53 -4.32 24.55
CA ARG A 189 -16.53 -5.38 24.78
C ARG A 189 -16.19 -6.19 23.52
N SER A 190 -16.92 -5.98 22.43
CA SER A 190 -16.63 -6.62 21.14
C SER A 190 -15.60 -5.87 20.31
N GLU A 191 -15.41 -4.58 20.58
CA GLU A 191 -14.51 -3.68 19.87
C GLU A 191 -13.19 -3.49 20.63
N VAL A 192 -12.15 -3.11 19.89
CA VAL A 192 -10.81 -2.81 20.42
C VAL A 192 -10.61 -1.31 20.52
N CYS A 193 -10.08 -0.84 21.65
CA CYS A 193 -9.79 0.59 21.88
C CYS A 193 -8.32 0.88 22.10
N ARG A 194 -7.53 -0.12 22.50
CA ARG A 194 -6.11 0.04 22.80
C ARG A 194 -5.37 -1.23 22.45
N CYS A 195 -4.24 -1.10 21.76
CA CYS A 195 -3.30 -2.19 21.58
C CYS A 195 -1.89 -1.76 22.01
N TYR A 196 -1.09 -2.72 22.48
CA TYR A 196 0.29 -2.52 22.88
C TYR A 196 1.07 -3.83 22.79
N HIS A 197 2.38 -3.72 22.63
CA HIS A 197 3.29 -4.86 22.64
C HIS A 197 3.57 -5.29 24.09
N GLN A 198 3.48 -6.60 24.37
CA GLN A 198 3.69 -7.17 25.71
C GLN A 198 5.04 -6.73 26.31
N GLY A 199 5.01 -6.20 27.54
CA GLY A 199 6.20 -5.66 28.23
C GLY A 199 6.60 -4.25 27.78
N HIS A 200 5.83 -3.64 26.88
CA HIS A 200 6.05 -2.33 26.29
C HIS A 200 4.77 -1.48 26.30
N GLU A 201 3.96 -1.59 27.35
CA GLU A 201 2.63 -0.96 27.53
C GLU A 201 2.67 0.57 27.44
N GLU A 202 3.79 1.15 27.89
CA GLU A 202 4.06 2.60 27.92
C GLU A 202 4.65 3.13 26.62
N LYS A 203 5.13 2.24 25.73
CA LYS A 203 5.69 2.63 24.43
C LYS A 203 4.56 3.01 23.45
N ILE A 204 4.94 3.73 22.40
CA ILE A 204 4.02 4.17 21.35
C ILE A 204 3.97 3.10 20.26
N ALA A 205 2.91 2.30 20.25
CA ALA A 205 2.65 1.36 19.16
C ALA A 205 2.21 2.12 17.90
N ILE A 206 2.83 1.76 16.77
CA ILE A 206 2.50 2.20 15.41
C ILE A 206 1.82 1.06 14.67
N PHE A 207 0.90 1.40 13.78
CA PHE A 207 0.09 0.50 12.99
C PHE A 207 0.03 0.97 11.54
N ALA A 208 -0.07 0.04 10.60
CA ALA A 208 -0.22 0.34 9.17
C ALA A 208 -1.70 0.37 8.77
N THR A 209 -2.05 1.17 7.76
CA THR A 209 -3.44 1.30 7.28
C THR A 209 -3.72 0.53 5.99
N ARG A 210 -2.69 0.28 5.17
CA ARG A 210 -2.90 -0.01 3.74
C ARG A 210 -3.45 -1.40 3.44
N PHE A 211 -3.21 -2.40 4.26
CA PHE A 211 -3.35 -3.78 3.81
C PHE A 211 -4.51 -4.53 4.43
N GLN A 212 -4.73 -4.32 5.74
CA GLN A 212 -5.83 -4.96 6.45
C GLN A 212 -7.12 -4.15 6.43
N TYR A 213 -7.05 -2.83 6.21
CA TYR A 213 -8.22 -1.96 6.32
C TYR A 213 -8.81 -1.62 4.95
N ASP A 214 -10.14 -1.63 4.90
CA ASP A 214 -10.97 -0.93 3.93
C ASP A 214 -12.35 -0.75 4.53
N PHE A 215 -13.11 0.20 4.01
CA PHE A 215 -14.44 0.51 4.50
C PHE A 215 -15.29 1.14 3.41
N GLN A 216 -16.62 1.10 3.58
CA GLN A 216 -17.54 1.71 2.64
C GLN A 216 -17.41 3.24 2.65
N ARG A 217 -17.04 3.84 1.51
CA ARG A 217 -16.73 5.29 1.39
C ARG A 217 -17.87 6.17 0.90
N GLY A 218 -19.08 5.61 0.87
CA GLY A 218 -20.29 6.42 0.73
C GLY A 218 -20.52 7.32 1.94
N VAL A 219 -19.89 7.01 3.07
CA VAL A 219 -19.88 7.83 4.29
C VAL A 219 -18.43 8.10 4.70
N SER A 220 -18.07 9.37 4.88
CA SER A 220 -16.73 9.79 5.33
C SER A 220 -16.53 9.51 6.83
N THR A 221 -15.28 9.33 7.24
CA THR A 221 -14.84 9.23 8.65
C THR A 221 -14.81 10.57 9.38
N TYR A 222 -14.97 11.70 8.68
CA TYR A 222 -15.04 13.04 9.24
C TYR A 222 -16.03 13.93 8.48
N SER A 223 -16.45 15.04 9.09
CA SER A 223 -17.42 15.97 8.52
C SER A 223 -16.77 16.94 7.51
N HIS A 224 -17.36 17.07 6.32
CA HIS A 224 -16.96 18.00 5.26
C HIS A 224 -17.80 19.28 5.30
N CYS A 225 -17.74 19.98 6.44
CA CYS A 225 -18.43 21.26 6.61
C CYS A 225 -17.72 22.39 5.86
N ARG A 226 -18.48 23.28 5.21
CA ARG A 226 -17.93 24.53 4.64
C ARG A 226 -17.29 25.40 5.71
N ASN A 227 -16.32 26.20 5.28
CA ASN A 227 -15.59 27.16 6.12
C ASN A 227 -14.87 26.55 7.32
N ARG A 228 -14.60 25.23 7.33
CA ARG A 228 -13.76 24.67 8.39
C ARG A 228 -12.38 25.33 8.38
N ASN A 229 -11.77 25.42 9.55
CA ASN A 229 -10.37 25.81 9.63
C ASN A 229 -9.54 24.78 8.85
N ASN A 230 -8.71 25.24 7.91
CA ASN A 230 -7.94 24.33 7.07
C ASN A 230 -7.10 23.39 7.95
N GLY A 231 -7.28 22.07 7.79
CA GLY A 231 -6.62 21.05 8.59
C GLY A 231 -7.28 20.68 9.93
N SER A 232 -8.43 21.24 10.30
CA SER A 232 -9.21 20.78 11.47
C SER A 232 -10.18 19.66 11.07
N TYR A 233 -9.85 18.42 11.43
CA TYR A 233 -10.73 17.27 11.25
C TYR A 233 -11.60 17.05 12.50
N GLU A 234 -12.90 16.90 12.29
CA GLU A 234 -13.87 16.64 13.36
C GLU A 234 -15.08 15.86 12.84
N ILE A 235 -15.84 15.27 13.77
CA ILE A 235 -17.12 14.64 13.49
C ILE A 235 -18.19 15.48 14.17
N THR A 236 -19.01 16.16 13.38
CA THR A 236 -20.09 17.02 13.88
C THR A 236 -21.45 16.45 13.51
N ALA A 237 -22.45 16.71 14.35
CA ALA A 237 -23.83 16.32 14.06
C ALA A 237 -24.48 17.18 12.98
N ASN A 238 -24.04 18.44 12.85
CA ASN A 238 -24.58 19.40 11.89
C ASN A 238 -23.50 20.40 11.43
N CYS A 239 -23.49 20.74 10.14
CA CYS A 239 -22.67 21.77 9.52
C CYS A 239 -23.54 23.02 9.20
N PRO A 240 -23.50 24.09 10.02
CA PRO A 240 -24.40 25.23 9.87
C PRO A 240 -24.21 26.00 8.55
N ASP A 241 -23.00 26.00 8.00
CA ASP A 241 -22.66 26.66 6.73
C ASP A 241 -22.90 25.76 5.50
N GLY A 242 -23.42 24.54 5.72
CA GLY A 242 -23.62 23.52 4.69
C GLY A 242 -22.36 22.71 4.39
N CYS A 243 -22.47 21.85 3.36
CA CYS A 243 -21.43 20.88 3.00
C CYS A 243 -20.52 21.37 1.89
N ASP A 244 -19.25 20.96 1.95
CA ASP A 244 -18.34 21.09 0.81
C ASP A 244 -18.93 20.37 -0.42
N PRO A 245 -18.60 20.83 -1.65
CA PRO A 245 -19.05 20.16 -2.86
C PRO A 245 -18.71 18.66 -2.85
N GLY A 246 -19.59 17.82 -3.38
CA GLY A 246 -19.46 16.36 -3.31
C GLY A 246 -19.98 15.70 -2.03
N TRP A 247 -20.47 16.47 -1.06
CA TRP A 247 -20.98 15.97 0.22
C TRP A 247 -22.38 16.52 0.56
N ARG A 248 -23.15 15.75 1.33
CA ARG A 248 -24.52 16.07 1.77
C ARG A 248 -24.85 15.53 3.16
N GLY A 249 -26.08 15.82 3.58
CA GLY A 249 -26.63 15.44 4.89
C GLY A 249 -26.23 16.43 5.98
N ASP A 250 -26.91 16.39 7.12
CA ASP A 250 -26.69 17.36 8.20
C ASP A 250 -25.23 17.38 8.68
N SER A 251 -24.62 16.20 8.82
CA SER A 251 -23.21 16.06 9.24
C SER A 251 -22.19 16.25 8.11
N CYS A 252 -22.65 16.43 6.85
CA CYS A 252 -21.80 16.49 5.65
C CYS A 252 -20.82 15.32 5.53
N ARG A 253 -21.28 14.11 5.85
CA ARG A 253 -20.50 12.87 5.75
C ARG A 253 -20.98 11.97 4.63
N GLU A 254 -22.18 12.18 4.11
CA GLU A 254 -22.72 11.37 3.03
C GLU A 254 -22.21 11.90 1.69
N ARG A 255 -21.64 11.03 0.87
CA ARG A 255 -21.14 11.41 -0.45
C ARG A 255 -22.31 11.68 -1.40
N ASP A 256 -22.17 12.70 -2.24
CA ASP A 256 -23.17 13.15 -3.19
C ASP A 256 -22.61 13.22 -4.62
N CYS A 257 -22.86 12.19 -5.43
CA CYS A 257 -22.40 12.17 -6.82
C CYS A 257 -23.02 13.29 -7.69
N SER A 258 -24.13 13.92 -7.26
CA SER A 258 -24.78 14.97 -8.03
C SER A 258 -24.05 16.32 -7.97
N SER A 259 -23.04 16.44 -7.10
CA SER A 259 -22.25 17.64 -6.84
C SER A 259 -20.77 17.31 -6.97
N ASP A 260 -20.01 18.07 -7.77
CA ASP A 260 -18.55 17.97 -7.91
C ASP A 260 -17.99 16.54 -8.08
N GLY A 261 -18.71 15.67 -8.80
CA GLY A 261 -18.32 14.27 -8.97
C GLY A 261 -18.13 13.53 -7.65
N GLY A 262 -18.89 13.91 -6.61
CA GLY A 262 -18.87 13.31 -5.28
C GLY A 262 -17.54 13.42 -4.55
N ASP A 263 -16.68 14.41 -4.84
CA ASP A 263 -15.34 14.55 -4.23
C ASP A 263 -14.50 13.25 -4.36
N CYS A 264 -14.61 12.60 -5.52
CA CYS A 264 -13.81 11.42 -5.83
C CYS A 264 -12.37 11.79 -6.19
N PRO A 265 -11.37 10.95 -5.84
CA PRO A 265 -9.99 11.17 -6.25
C PRO A 265 -9.84 11.33 -7.76
N VAL A 266 -8.80 12.07 -8.16
CA VAL A 266 -8.52 12.34 -9.58
C VAL A 266 -8.43 11.05 -10.39
N GLY A 267 -9.16 11.02 -11.51
CA GLY A 267 -9.22 9.87 -12.41
C GLY A 267 -10.25 8.81 -12.03
N MET A 268 -11.09 9.06 -11.00
CA MET A 268 -12.24 8.25 -10.63
C MET A 268 -13.55 8.96 -10.91
N GLU A 269 -14.62 8.18 -11.04
CA GLU A 269 -15.99 8.65 -11.21
C GLU A 269 -16.85 8.26 -10.00
N CYS A 270 -17.74 9.15 -9.56
CA CYS A 270 -18.72 8.82 -8.53
C CYS A 270 -19.93 8.15 -9.15
N ILE A 271 -20.29 6.97 -8.66
CA ILE A 271 -21.48 6.24 -9.11
C ILE A 271 -22.35 5.82 -7.93
N GLU A 272 -23.63 5.57 -8.21
CA GLU A 272 -24.56 4.89 -7.31
C GLU A 272 -24.79 3.45 -7.78
N SER A 273 -24.43 2.48 -6.95
CA SER A 273 -24.67 1.04 -7.17
C SER A 273 -25.79 0.53 -6.27
N THR A 274 -26.47 -0.56 -6.68
CA THR A 274 -27.44 -1.26 -5.84
C THR A 274 -26.92 -2.64 -5.47
N VAL A 275 -26.77 -2.93 -4.18
CA VAL A 275 -26.29 -4.22 -3.65
C VAL A 275 -27.25 -4.68 -2.56
N ASN A 276 -27.74 -5.92 -2.63
CA ASN A 276 -28.74 -6.45 -1.69
C ASN A 276 -29.98 -5.54 -1.51
N GLY A 277 -30.39 -4.83 -2.59
CA GLY A 277 -31.50 -3.88 -2.56
C GLY A 277 -31.19 -2.51 -1.92
N ASN A 278 -29.97 -2.30 -1.41
CA ASN A 278 -29.52 -1.04 -0.82
C ASN A 278 -28.70 -0.23 -1.83
N LYS A 279 -28.82 1.10 -1.78
CA LYS A 279 -28.01 2.01 -2.61
C LYS A 279 -26.67 2.31 -1.94
N TYR A 280 -25.60 2.28 -2.72
CA TYR A 280 -24.23 2.57 -2.31
C TYR A 280 -23.62 3.63 -3.22
N VAL A 281 -22.98 4.62 -2.61
CA VAL A 281 -22.20 5.63 -3.33
C VAL A 281 -20.73 5.22 -3.29
N GLU A 282 -20.07 5.17 -4.44
CA GLU A 282 -18.68 4.73 -4.56
C GLU A 282 -17.90 5.52 -5.61
N CYS A 283 -16.59 5.69 -5.36
CA CYS A 283 -15.64 6.24 -6.33
C CYS A 283 -14.97 5.09 -7.08
N VAL A 284 -15.18 5.01 -8.39
CA VAL A 284 -14.75 3.89 -9.21
C VAL A 284 -13.75 4.31 -10.27
N CYS A 285 -12.80 3.42 -10.55
CA CYS A 285 -11.89 3.60 -11.66
C CYS A 285 -12.59 3.35 -13.01
N PRO A 286 -12.06 3.92 -14.11
CA PRO A 286 -12.56 3.65 -15.45
C PRO A 286 -12.60 2.15 -15.78
N PRO A 287 -13.46 1.72 -16.72
CA PRO A 287 -13.55 0.33 -17.12
C PRO A 287 -12.19 -0.30 -17.43
N GLY A 288 -11.97 -1.52 -16.92
CA GLY A 288 -10.70 -2.25 -17.07
C GLY A 288 -9.62 -1.91 -16.03
N LYS A 289 -9.82 -0.89 -15.20
CA LYS A 289 -8.91 -0.52 -14.10
C LYS A 289 -9.47 -0.89 -12.73
N VAL A 290 -8.58 -0.91 -11.74
CA VAL A 290 -8.86 -1.12 -10.32
C VAL A 290 -8.31 0.03 -9.52
N ARG A 291 -8.92 0.32 -8.37
CA ARG A 291 -8.38 1.23 -7.38
C ARG A 291 -7.45 0.46 -6.44
N ASN A 292 -6.19 0.88 -6.37
CA ASN A 292 -5.21 0.34 -5.44
C ASN A 292 -5.32 0.99 -4.04
N LYS A 293 -4.53 0.52 -3.08
CA LYS A 293 -4.50 1.06 -1.70
C LYS A 293 -3.98 2.49 -1.55
N TRP A 294 -3.48 3.12 -2.62
CA TRP A 294 -3.04 4.52 -2.65
C TRP A 294 -4.03 5.45 -3.39
N TYR A 295 -5.25 4.98 -3.65
CA TYR A 295 -6.30 5.72 -4.37
C TYR A 295 -5.92 6.10 -5.79
N GLN A 296 -5.14 5.25 -6.44
CA GLN A 296 -4.78 5.40 -7.83
C GLN A 296 -5.45 4.31 -8.67
N CYS A 297 -5.83 4.69 -9.90
CA CYS A 297 -6.38 3.77 -10.87
C CYS A 297 -5.28 3.12 -11.70
N GLU A 298 -5.18 1.80 -11.63
CA GLU A 298 -4.18 1.00 -12.35
C GLU A 298 -4.83 -0.20 -13.05
N VAL A 299 -4.16 -0.78 -14.05
CA VAL A 299 -4.57 -2.07 -14.59
C VAL A 299 -4.23 -3.15 -13.57
N PHE A 300 -5.20 -4.02 -13.29
CA PHE A 300 -5.04 -5.11 -12.33
C PHE A 300 -3.88 -6.04 -12.73
N ARG A 301 -2.94 -6.23 -11.81
CA ARG A 301 -1.81 -7.16 -11.94
C ARG A 301 -1.67 -7.98 -10.68
N LYS A 302 -1.20 -9.21 -10.82
CA LYS A 302 -0.83 -10.06 -9.70
C LYS A 302 0.64 -9.85 -9.36
N ASN A 303 0.98 -9.92 -8.07
CA ASN A 303 2.36 -10.04 -7.64
C ASN A 303 2.88 -11.42 -8.08
N LEU A 304 3.77 -11.43 -9.08
CA LEU A 304 4.38 -12.63 -9.65
C LEU A 304 5.35 -13.33 -8.70
N ALA A 305 5.92 -12.58 -7.75
CA ALA A 305 6.88 -13.08 -6.77
C ALA A 305 6.21 -13.73 -5.55
N LEU A 306 4.92 -13.52 -5.33
CA LEU A 306 4.22 -14.04 -4.16
C LEU A 306 4.35 -15.58 -4.05
N HIS A 307 4.89 -16.03 -2.92
CA HIS A 307 5.20 -17.41 -2.56
C HIS A 307 6.11 -18.14 -3.55
N LYS A 308 6.96 -17.40 -4.28
CA LYS A 308 7.95 -17.96 -5.19
C LYS A 308 9.28 -18.25 -4.49
N PRO A 309 10.07 -19.22 -4.97
CA PRO A 309 11.33 -19.57 -4.31
C PRO A 309 12.34 -18.40 -4.27
N PRO A 310 12.82 -18.00 -3.08
CA PRO A 310 13.89 -17.03 -2.94
C PRO A 310 15.27 -17.69 -2.88
N TYR A 311 16.28 -17.05 -3.48
CA TYR A 311 17.68 -17.51 -3.54
C TYR A 311 18.65 -16.39 -3.21
N TYR A 312 19.77 -16.71 -2.55
CA TYR A 312 20.75 -15.74 -2.06
C TYR A 312 22.18 -16.07 -2.47
N SER A 313 22.98 -15.02 -2.62
CA SER A 313 24.43 -15.10 -2.75
C SER A 313 25.11 -15.62 -1.48
N SER A 314 24.59 -15.27 -0.30
CA SER A 314 25.09 -15.74 0.99
C SER A 314 23.95 -16.08 1.95
N ILE A 315 24.25 -16.83 3.00
CA ILE A 315 23.28 -17.23 4.02
C ILE A 315 23.54 -16.37 5.26
N TYR A 316 22.55 -15.58 5.66
CA TYR A 316 22.47 -15.11 7.04
C TYR A 316 21.87 -16.20 7.92
N LYS A 317 22.34 -16.32 9.17
CA LYS A 317 21.79 -17.31 10.09
C LYS A 317 20.32 -16.97 10.35
N GLU A 318 19.43 -17.91 10.04
CA GLU A 318 18.01 -17.73 10.32
C GLU A 318 17.75 -17.76 11.82
N HIS A 319 17.00 -16.78 12.30
CA HIS A 319 16.64 -16.63 13.70
C HIS A 319 15.53 -15.60 13.87
N ASP A 320 14.82 -15.70 14.99
CA ASP A 320 13.95 -14.65 15.51
C ASP A 320 14.70 -13.83 16.55
N ASP A 321 14.86 -12.53 16.29
CA ASP A 321 15.39 -11.58 17.27
C ASP A 321 14.32 -10.49 17.53
N PRO A 322 13.79 -10.36 18.76
CA PRO A 322 12.78 -9.36 19.11
C PRO A 322 13.20 -7.90 18.86
N THR A 323 14.50 -7.64 18.68
CA THR A 323 15.09 -6.32 18.44
C THR A 323 15.61 -6.14 17.02
N MET A 324 16.07 -7.22 16.36
CA MET A 324 16.68 -7.18 15.03
C MET A 324 15.80 -7.70 13.89
N GLY A 325 14.63 -8.27 14.19
CA GLY A 325 13.70 -8.83 13.21
C GLY A 325 13.71 -10.36 13.17
N ALA A 326 12.74 -10.92 12.46
CA ALA A 326 12.72 -12.32 12.05
C ALA A 326 13.48 -12.46 10.72
N HIS A 327 14.56 -13.25 10.70
CA HIS A 327 15.42 -13.40 9.53
C HIS A 327 15.19 -14.76 8.88
N TYR A 328 14.39 -14.82 7.83
CA TYR A 328 14.11 -16.06 7.10
C TYR A 328 14.01 -15.80 5.61
N LYS A 329 14.38 -16.79 4.80
CA LYS A 329 14.41 -16.55 3.37
C LYS A 329 13.05 -16.26 2.75
N ILE A 330 12.03 -16.90 3.32
CA ILE A 330 10.66 -16.87 2.82
C ILE A 330 10.09 -15.45 2.81
N HIS A 331 10.57 -14.60 3.72
CA HIS A 331 10.08 -13.22 3.87
C HIS A 331 10.29 -12.39 2.61
N LEU A 332 11.22 -12.73 1.70
CA LEU A 332 11.36 -11.97 0.46
C LEU A 332 10.08 -11.95 -0.40
N THR A 333 9.19 -12.92 -0.19
CA THR A 333 8.08 -13.25 -1.09
C THR A 333 6.81 -13.72 -0.36
N ASP A 334 6.72 -13.53 0.95
CA ASP A 334 5.58 -14.03 1.72
C ASP A 334 4.40 -13.05 1.73
N GLY A 335 4.58 -11.88 1.15
CA GLY A 335 3.60 -10.80 1.12
C GLY A 335 3.62 -9.96 2.39
N ASN A 336 4.64 -10.06 3.27
CA ASN A 336 4.75 -9.30 4.50
C ASN A 336 5.75 -8.15 4.39
N TYR A 337 5.26 -6.91 4.50
CA TYR A 337 6.01 -5.67 4.28
C TYR A 337 6.29 -4.91 5.58
N ASP A 338 6.04 -5.53 6.74
CA ASP A 338 6.20 -4.87 8.05
C ASP A 338 7.65 -4.40 8.30
N GLY A 339 8.64 -5.00 7.65
CA GLY A 339 10.06 -4.65 7.85
C GLY A 339 10.68 -5.21 9.12
N TYR A 340 9.92 -5.95 9.92
CA TYR A 340 10.40 -6.80 11.00
C TYR A 340 10.74 -8.21 10.48
N HIS A 341 9.86 -8.79 9.66
CA HIS A 341 10.10 -10.03 8.95
C HIS A 341 10.90 -9.72 7.68
N ILE A 342 12.15 -10.17 7.63
CA ILE A 342 13.09 -9.78 6.59
C ILE A 342 13.93 -10.94 6.07
N SER A 343 14.32 -10.79 4.81
CA SER A 343 15.39 -11.55 4.16
C SER A 343 16.70 -10.80 4.30
N HIS A 344 17.80 -11.53 4.54
CA HIS A 344 19.09 -10.91 4.85
C HIS A 344 20.27 -11.68 4.25
N ILE A 345 21.25 -10.94 3.70
CA ILE A 345 22.54 -11.45 3.18
C ILE A 345 23.73 -10.73 3.83
N LEU A 346 24.92 -11.36 3.83
CA LEU A 346 26.12 -10.93 4.57
C LEU A 346 27.39 -10.73 3.71
N ASP A 347 27.26 -10.75 2.40
CA ASP A 347 28.38 -10.61 1.48
C ASP A 347 28.41 -9.22 0.82
N ALA A 348 29.63 -8.71 0.58
CA ALA A 348 29.82 -7.50 -0.23
C ALA A 348 29.82 -7.80 -1.74
N MET A 349 30.17 -9.04 -2.10
CA MET A 349 30.12 -9.56 -3.46
C MET A 349 29.82 -11.07 -3.37
N PRO A 350 28.87 -11.60 -4.15
CA PRO A 350 28.11 -10.91 -5.18
C PRO A 350 26.84 -10.17 -4.70
N ALA A 351 26.50 -10.26 -3.41
CA ALA A 351 25.50 -9.43 -2.73
C ALA A 351 24.12 -9.37 -3.40
N TRP A 352 23.57 -10.51 -3.81
CA TRP A 352 22.25 -10.56 -4.46
C TRP A 352 21.25 -11.40 -3.67
N MET A 353 20.00 -10.92 -3.67
CA MET A 353 18.82 -11.71 -3.40
C MET A 353 18.03 -11.85 -4.70
N ALA A 354 17.50 -13.04 -4.98
CA ALA A 354 16.77 -13.33 -6.20
C ALA A 354 15.48 -14.08 -5.93
N VAL A 355 14.49 -13.87 -6.79
CA VAL A 355 13.24 -14.63 -6.81
C VAL A 355 13.14 -15.38 -8.13
N ASP A 356 12.88 -16.68 -8.07
CA ASP A 356 12.55 -17.50 -9.23
C ASP A 356 11.04 -17.48 -9.49
N LEU A 357 10.61 -16.76 -10.53
CA LEU A 357 9.21 -16.62 -10.92
C LEU A 357 8.59 -17.92 -11.45
N LEU A 358 9.38 -18.98 -11.64
CA LEU A 358 9.05 -20.32 -12.18
C LEU A 358 8.63 -20.33 -13.66
N ASN A 359 8.04 -19.24 -14.13
CA ASN A 359 7.69 -18.99 -15.52
C ASN A 359 8.44 -17.74 -16.02
N LEU A 360 8.39 -17.52 -17.33
CA LEU A 360 9.00 -16.38 -17.97
C LEU A 360 7.99 -15.26 -18.21
N TYR A 361 8.37 -14.04 -17.81
CA TYR A 361 7.55 -12.85 -17.88
C TYR A 361 8.33 -11.67 -18.44
N CYS A 362 7.62 -10.70 -19.02
CA CYS A 362 8.18 -9.36 -19.23
C CYS A 362 7.90 -8.54 -17.96
N VAL A 363 8.93 -8.17 -17.20
CA VAL A 363 8.73 -7.42 -15.94
C VAL A 363 8.61 -5.93 -16.23
N GLY A 364 7.52 -5.32 -15.75
CA GLY A 364 7.25 -3.90 -15.89
C GLY A 364 7.82 -3.08 -14.75
N PHE A 365 7.50 -3.47 -13.51
CA PHE A 365 8.00 -2.81 -12.32
C PHE A 365 8.05 -3.77 -11.14
N ILE A 366 8.80 -3.37 -10.12
CA ILE A 366 8.84 -4.05 -8.82
C ILE A 366 8.49 -3.07 -7.70
N ARG A 367 8.08 -3.62 -6.56
CA ARG A 367 7.99 -2.88 -5.29
C ARG A 367 8.88 -3.58 -4.27
N ALA A 368 9.75 -2.82 -3.65
CA ALA A 368 10.66 -3.33 -2.61
C ALA A 368 10.33 -2.64 -1.28
N TYR A 369 10.19 -3.42 -0.21
CA TYR A 369 9.92 -2.90 1.13
C TYR A 369 11.16 -3.08 2.00
N ASN A 370 11.67 -2.00 2.58
CA ASN A 370 12.90 -2.07 3.36
C ASN A 370 12.65 -2.63 4.77
N ARG A 371 13.73 -2.96 5.47
CA ARG A 371 13.67 -3.27 6.90
C ARG A 371 13.27 -2.05 7.74
N ILE A 372 12.69 -2.29 8.90
CA ILE A 372 12.71 -1.33 10.01
C ILE A 372 14.13 -1.31 10.59
N ASN A 373 14.62 -0.13 10.94
CA ASN A 373 15.86 -0.04 11.71
C ASN A 373 15.93 1.16 12.65
N GLN A 374 16.61 0.95 13.78
CA GLN A 374 16.89 1.97 14.77
C GLN A 374 17.94 2.99 14.30
N ARG A 375 18.78 2.62 13.33
CA ARG A 375 19.87 3.48 12.85
C ARG A 375 19.75 3.74 11.35
N THR A 376 19.92 5.00 10.98
CA THR A 376 19.81 5.48 9.60
C THR A 376 20.86 4.87 8.66
N ASP A 377 22.03 4.47 9.18
CA ASP A 377 23.09 3.85 8.37
C ASP A 377 22.70 2.49 7.79
N PHE A 378 21.85 1.73 8.49
CA PHE A 378 21.35 0.45 7.98
C PHE A 378 20.31 0.63 6.88
N LEU A 379 19.44 1.64 7.00
CA LEU A 379 18.44 1.96 5.98
C LEU A 379 19.12 2.34 4.66
N LYS A 380 20.15 3.18 4.78
CA LYS A 380 20.95 3.70 3.65
C LYS A 380 21.69 2.63 2.85
N ARG A 381 21.80 1.39 3.34
CA ARG A 381 22.39 0.29 2.57
C ARG A 381 21.58 -0.05 1.31
N MET A 382 20.30 0.31 1.31
CA MET A 382 19.41 0.19 0.16
C MET A 382 19.35 1.46 -0.70
N ASP A 383 20.12 2.52 -0.40
CA ASP A 383 20.17 3.70 -1.26
C ASP A 383 20.59 3.31 -2.69
N LYS A 384 19.76 3.69 -3.66
CA LYS A 384 19.98 3.40 -5.09
C LYS A 384 20.16 1.92 -5.42
N PHE A 385 19.53 1.03 -4.65
CA PHE A 385 19.58 -0.41 -4.92
C PHE A 385 19.26 -0.70 -6.40
N VAL A 386 19.76 -1.81 -6.92
CA VAL A 386 19.66 -2.13 -8.34
C VAL A 386 18.83 -3.39 -8.54
N VAL A 387 17.91 -3.34 -9.49
CA VAL A 387 17.11 -4.48 -9.91
C VAL A 387 17.67 -5.00 -11.22
N ARG A 388 17.87 -6.32 -11.30
CA ARG A 388 18.36 -7.00 -12.51
C ARG A 388 17.48 -8.19 -12.86
N LEU A 389 17.52 -8.61 -14.12
CA LEU A 389 16.65 -9.63 -14.71
C LEU A 389 17.47 -10.63 -15.50
N ASN A 390 17.07 -11.91 -15.45
CA ASN A 390 17.62 -12.91 -16.35
C ASN A 390 16.66 -14.07 -16.62
N GLU A 391 16.79 -14.66 -17.81
CA GLU A 391 16.01 -15.84 -18.20
C GLU A 391 16.43 -17.10 -17.41
N THR A 392 17.73 -17.29 -17.23
CA THR A 392 18.29 -18.44 -16.52
C THR A 392 19.35 -18.00 -15.53
N PHE A 393 19.51 -18.73 -14.44
CA PHE A 393 20.55 -18.41 -13.47
C PHE A 393 20.94 -19.64 -12.65
N ASP A 394 22.25 -19.84 -12.47
CA ASP A 394 22.77 -20.80 -11.50
C ASP A 394 22.73 -20.16 -10.11
N VAL A 395 21.75 -20.56 -9.30
CA VAL A 395 21.56 -20.08 -7.93
C VAL A 395 22.71 -20.46 -6.97
N SER A 396 23.59 -21.36 -7.40
CA SER A 396 24.83 -21.70 -6.67
C SER A 396 26.00 -20.75 -6.98
N ASN A 397 25.84 -19.84 -7.96
CA ASN A 397 26.85 -18.87 -8.35
C ASN A 397 27.24 -17.93 -7.19
N ARG A 398 28.54 -17.74 -7.00
CA ARG A 398 29.14 -16.85 -5.98
C ARG A 398 30.07 -15.80 -6.57
N GLU A 399 30.10 -15.67 -7.89
CA GLU A 399 30.84 -14.63 -8.60
C GLU A 399 30.00 -13.38 -8.83
N ASP A 400 30.66 -12.27 -9.15
CA ASP A 400 30.00 -11.05 -9.58
C ASP A 400 29.09 -11.31 -10.79
N ILE A 401 27.84 -10.84 -10.70
CA ILE A 401 26.80 -11.03 -11.70
C ILE A 401 26.49 -9.75 -12.49
N ARG A 402 27.09 -8.60 -12.13
CA ARG A 402 26.69 -7.28 -12.66
C ARG A 402 26.77 -7.18 -14.18
N ASP A 403 27.77 -7.82 -14.78
CA ASP A 403 27.98 -7.85 -16.23
C ASP A 403 27.40 -9.12 -16.89
N LYS A 404 26.71 -9.97 -16.12
CA LYS A 404 26.18 -11.27 -16.55
C LYS A 404 24.66 -11.33 -16.64
N VAL A 405 23.97 -10.32 -16.10
CA VAL A 405 22.49 -10.24 -16.09
C VAL A 405 22.04 -8.87 -16.56
N ASN A 406 20.79 -8.74 -16.97
CA ASN A 406 20.26 -7.52 -17.58
C ASN A 406 19.82 -6.52 -16.51
N LEU A 407 20.09 -5.24 -16.73
CA LEU A 407 19.58 -4.17 -15.87
C LEU A 407 18.07 -4.01 -16.07
N CYS A 408 17.30 -3.96 -14.98
CA CYS A 408 15.92 -3.45 -15.00
C CYS A 408 15.92 -1.96 -14.65
N GLY A 409 16.51 -1.58 -13.52
CA GLY A 409 16.52 -0.17 -13.09
C GLY A 409 17.06 0.01 -11.67
N TYR A 410 16.89 1.22 -11.15
CA TYR A 410 17.41 1.65 -9.86
C TYR A 410 16.30 2.08 -8.91
N GLY A 411 16.49 1.78 -7.63
CA GLY A 411 15.70 2.29 -6.51
C GLY A 411 15.90 3.79 -6.29
N PRO A 412 15.17 4.38 -5.33
CA PRO A 412 15.26 5.80 -5.02
C PRO A 412 16.65 6.19 -4.49
N GLU A 413 16.96 7.50 -4.59
CA GLU A 413 18.19 8.10 -4.09
C GLU A 413 18.40 7.84 -2.59
N GLU A 414 17.33 7.97 -1.81
CA GLU A 414 17.30 7.65 -0.38
C GLU A 414 16.28 6.54 -0.14
N ALA A 415 16.73 5.48 0.53
CA ALA A 415 15.84 4.39 0.91
C ALA A 415 14.97 4.78 2.10
N ILE A 416 13.68 4.42 2.02
CA ILE A 416 12.71 4.62 3.10
C ILE A 416 12.58 3.35 3.96
N GLN A 417 11.92 3.46 5.12
CA GLN A 417 11.63 2.29 5.98
C GLN A 417 10.51 1.41 5.38
N GLY A 418 10.31 0.23 5.97
CA GLY A 418 9.24 -0.69 5.58
C GLY A 418 7.83 -0.09 5.67
N GLY A 419 6.82 -0.85 5.27
CA GLY A 419 5.43 -0.38 5.20
C GLY A 419 5.10 0.50 3.98
N ASN A 420 6.06 1.27 3.46
CA ASN A 420 5.94 1.99 2.20
C ASN A 420 6.79 1.32 1.09
N PRO A 421 6.26 1.17 -0.14
CA PRO A 421 7.00 0.58 -1.24
C PRO A 421 8.00 1.55 -1.86
N MET A 422 9.19 1.06 -2.16
CA MET A 422 10.12 1.67 -3.12
C MET A 422 9.89 1.05 -4.49
N ILE A 423 9.43 1.85 -5.45
CA ILE A 423 9.02 1.36 -6.77
C ILE A 423 10.16 1.53 -7.77
N VAL A 424 10.45 0.48 -8.55
CA VAL A 424 11.40 0.54 -9.67
C VAL A 424 10.69 0.11 -10.94
N PHE A 425 10.59 1.01 -11.91
CA PHE A 425 10.10 0.70 -13.25
C PHE A 425 11.24 0.24 -14.13
N CYS A 426 11.11 -0.91 -14.77
CA CYS A 426 12.15 -1.41 -15.66
C CYS A 426 12.30 -0.50 -16.90
N GLU A 427 13.54 -0.34 -17.34
CA GLU A 427 13.92 0.46 -18.51
C GLU A 427 13.53 -0.25 -19.81
N ASN A 428 13.56 -1.58 -19.81
CA ASN A 428 13.22 -2.41 -20.96
C ASN A 428 12.15 -3.45 -20.60
N PHE A 429 11.01 -3.38 -21.28
CA PHE A 429 9.87 -4.30 -21.10
C PHE A 429 9.89 -5.52 -22.03
N THR A 430 10.92 -5.69 -22.86
CA THR A 430 11.04 -6.84 -23.76
C THR A 430 11.96 -7.93 -23.22
N ILE A 431 12.54 -7.75 -22.03
CA ILE A 431 13.41 -8.74 -21.39
C ILE A 431 12.54 -9.86 -20.81
N PHE A 432 12.64 -11.04 -21.41
CA PHE A 432 11.98 -12.23 -20.89
C PHE A 432 12.77 -12.79 -19.72
N THR A 433 12.15 -12.82 -18.54
CA THR A 433 12.85 -13.08 -17.29
C THR A 433 12.11 -14.08 -16.43
N ARG A 434 12.88 -14.96 -15.80
CA ARG A 434 12.43 -15.88 -14.75
C ARG A 434 13.03 -15.50 -13.41
N PHE A 435 14.25 -14.95 -13.40
CA PHE A 435 14.94 -14.55 -12.18
C PHE A 435 14.96 -13.03 -12.06
N VAL A 436 14.42 -12.53 -10.96
CA VAL A 436 14.50 -11.10 -10.59
C VAL A 436 15.45 -10.96 -9.43
N PHE A 437 16.48 -10.15 -9.60
CA PHE A 437 17.54 -9.89 -8.62
C PHE A 437 17.38 -8.51 -8.03
N ILE A 438 17.68 -8.39 -6.74
CA ILE A 438 17.90 -7.13 -6.05
C ILE A 438 19.30 -7.14 -5.43
N GLN A 439 20.06 -6.08 -5.69
CA GLN A 439 21.42 -5.87 -5.18
C GLN A 439 21.54 -4.47 -4.57
N PRO A 440 22.40 -4.27 -3.56
CA PRO A 440 22.77 -2.92 -3.15
C PRO A 440 23.46 -2.18 -4.31
N SER A 441 23.47 -0.85 -4.26
CA SER A 441 24.22 -0.06 -5.24
C SER A 441 25.72 -0.36 -5.16
N ASN A 442 26.46 -0.08 -6.24
CA ASN A 442 27.91 -0.28 -6.28
C ASN A 442 28.63 0.42 -5.12
N GLU A 443 28.12 1.58 -4.69
CA GLU A 443 28.67 2.36 -3.58
C GLU A 443 28.38 1.74 -2.20
N ARG A 444 27.27 1.00 -2.09
CA ARG A 444 26.77 0.36 -0.86
C ARG A 444 27.15 -1.11 -0.72
N MET A 445 27.64 -1.76 -1.78
CA MET A 445 28.12 -3.16 -1.72
C MET A 445 29.16 -3.40 -0.61
N LYS A 446 30.02 -2.43 -0.34
CA LYS A 446 31.02 -2.49 0.75
C LYS A 446 30.42 -2.56 2.16
N ASP A 447 29.12 -2.32 2.31
CA ASP A 447 28.47 -2.35 3.63
C ASP A 447 28.17 -3.79 4.08
N HIS A 448 28.45 -4.80 3.24
CA HIS A 448 28.36 -6.26 3.50
C HIS A 448 26.99 -6.81 3.90
N HIS A 449 26.01 -5.97 4.20
CA HIS A 449 24.76 -6.40 4.83
C HIS A 449 23.58 -5.81 4.07
N THR A 450 22.84 -6.64 3.36
CA THR A 450 21.64 -6.19 2.63
C THR A 450 20.44 -6.95 3.15
N ALA A 451 19.34 -6.25 3.39
CA ALA A 451 18.11 -6.86 3.86
C ALA A 451 16.89 -6.20 3.25
N LEU A 452 15.84 -6.99 3.05
CA LEU A 452 14.57 -6.55 2.48
C LEU A 452 13.43 -7.27 3.19
N ALA A 453 12.33 -6.55 3.41
CA ALA A 453 11.12 -7.10 3.99
C ALA A 453 10.32 -7.90 2.98
N GLU A 454 10.14 -7.38 1.76
CA GLU A 454 9.35 -8.02 0.71
C GLU A 454 9.78 -7.47 -0.66
N LEU A 455 9.74 -8.33 -1.68
CA LEU A 455 9.91 -7.99 -3.09
C LEU A 455 8.69 -8.44 -3.90
N GLU A 456 7.93 -7.46 -4.40
CA GLU A 456 6.81 -7.70 -5.30
C GLU A 456 7.22 -7.45 -6.75
N VAL A 457 6.80 -8.33 -7.67
CA VAL A 457 7.14 -8.24 -9.09
C VAL A 457 5.87 -8.19 -9.93
N PHE A 458 5.80 -7.24 -10.86
CA PHE A 458 4.62 -7.01 -11.68
C PHE A 458 4.94 -6.99 -13.18
N GLU A 459 4.05 -7.58 -13.97
CA GLU A 459 4.20 -7.71 -15.42
C GLU A 459 4.12 -6.35 -16.15
N ALA A 460 4.85 -6.23 -17.25
CA ALA A 460 4.80 -5.10 -18.16
C ALA A 460 3.43 -4.99 -18.86
N GLY A 461 3.10 -3.80 -19.33
CA GLY A 461 1.88 -3.52 -20.09
C GLY A 461 2.00 -2.21 -20.88
N CYS A 462 1.17 -2.06 -21.89
CA CYS A 462 1.10 -0.83 -22.70
C CYS A 462 0.56 0.36 -21.92
N ASP A 463 -0.19 0.14 -20.85
CA ASP A 463 -0.63 1.18 -19.89
C ASP A 463 0.54 1.82 -19.14
N LEU A 464 1.69 1.15 -19.07
CA LEU A 464 2.92 1.67 -18.46
C LEU A 464 3.81 2.27 -19.54
N PHE A 465 3.92 3.61 -19.58
CA PHE A 465 4.82 4.33 -20.50
C PHE A 465 4.70 3.89 -21.98
N ASN A 466 3.48 3.58 -22.45
CA ASN A 466 3.25 3.05 -23.80
C ASN A 466 4.13 1.82 -24.08
N GLY A 467 4.28 0.92 -23.10
CA GLY A 467 5.11 -0.28 -23.20
C GLY A 467 6.60 -0.02 -23.45
N ARG A 468 7.10 1.18 -23.16
CA ARG A 468 8.44 1.66 -23.56
C ARG A 468 8.66 1.75 -25.08
N CYS A 469 7.59 1.81 -25.87
CA CYS A 469 7.66 1.97 -27.34
C CYS A 469 7.94 3.42 -27.80
N GLY A 470 8.12 4.36 -26.87
CA GLY A 470 8.28 5.76 -27.20
C GLY A 470 7.03 6.29 -27.93
N VAL A 471 7.22 6.74 -29.17
CA VAL A 471 6.14 7.27 -30.01
C VAL A 471 5.39 6.19 -30.80
N GLU A 472 5.94 4.98 -30.90
CA GLU A 472 5.31 3.90 -31.66
C GLU A 472 4.13 3.30 -30.90
N PRO A 473 3.06 2.86 -31.60
CA PRO A 473 1.95 2.18 -30.96
C PRO A 473 2.40 0.90 -30.24
N CYS A 474 2.09 0.82 -28.96
CA CYS A 474 2.28 -0.40 -28.18
C CYS A 474 1.15 -1.39 -28.41
N ARG A 475 1.50 -2.68 -28.53
CA ARG A 475 0.55 -3.79 -28.58
C ARG A 475 0.94 -4.89 -27.59
N GLU A 476 -0.06 -5.39 -26.86
CA GLU A 476 0.09 -6.56 -25.99
C GLU A 476 -0.30 -7.83 -26.73
N GLU A 477 0.51 -8.88 -26.59
CA GLU A 477 0.19 -10.24 -26.98
C GLU A 477 0.22 -11.13 -25.75
N LYS A 478 -0.94 -11.71 -25.38
CA LYS A 478 -1.00 -12.70 -24.31
C LYS A 478 -0.58 -14.06 -24.82
N LYS A 479 0.52 -14.58 -24.30
CA LYS A 479 0.87 -16.01 -24.32
C LYS A 479 0.39 -16.65 -23.01
N GLU A 480 0.30 -17.99 -22.99
CA GLU A 480 -0.37 -18.78 -21.94
C GLU A 480 -0.28 -18.16 -20.53
N ASP A 481 0.94 -17.91 -20.05
CA ASP A 481 1.19 -17.37 -18.71
C ASP A 481 1.78 -15.95 -18.70
N SER A 482 2.05 -15.31 -19.85
CA SER A 482 2.72 -14.00 -19.89
C SER A 482 2.32 -13.09 -21.04
N THR A 483 2.49 -11.80 -20.82
CA THR A 483 2.22 -10.72 -21.75
C THR A 483 3.53 -10.28 -22.41
N ILE A 484 3.54 -10.29 -23.74
CA ILE A 484 4.64 -9.76 -24.55
C ILE A 484 4.25 -8.38 -25.08
N ILE A 485 5.20 -7.46 -25.00
CA ILE A 485 5.07 -6.09 -25.51
C ILE A 485 5.69 -6.00 -26.90
N HIS A 486 4.92 -5.50 -27.86
CA HIS A 486 5.36 -5.23 -29.22
C HIS A 486 5.25 -3.73 -29.52
N CYS A 487 6.32 -3.17 -30.08
CA CYS A 487 6.32 -1.84 -30.67
C CYS A 487 6.29 -2.04 -32.19
N ASN A 488 5.16 -1.69 -32.81
CA ASN A 488 5.02 -1.85 -34.26
C ASN A 488 5.33 -0.52 -34.93
N GLU A 489 6.25 -0.52 -35.88
CA GLU A 489 6.16 0.42 -37.00
C GLU A 489 4.89 0.06 -37.78
N GLU A 490 4.01 1.03 -38.02
CA GLU A 490 3.07 0.93 -39.14
C GLU A 490 3.90 0.85 -40.42
N ASN A 491 4.33 -0.37 -40.76
CA ASN A 491 4.73 -0.67 -42.11
C ASN A 491 3.46 -0.48 -42.95
N ASP A 492 3.44 0.64 -43.69
CA ASP A 492 2.63 0.89 -44.87
C ASP A 492 2.76 -0.27 -45.87
N LYS A 493 2.18 -1.42 -45.54
CA LYS A 493 1.90 -2.51 -46.47
C LYS A 493 0.42 -2.42 -46.78
N LYS A 494 0.10 -1.44 -47.65
CA LYS A 494 -0.96 -1.65 -48.63
C LYS A 494 -0.76 -3.04 -49.22
N GLU A 495 -1.70 -3.93 -48.92
CA GLU A 495 -1.96 -5.13 -49.70
C GLU A 495 -1.95 -4.75 -51.19
N LYS A 496 -0.91 -5.15 -51.91
CA LYS A 496 -1.04 -5.46 -53.33
C LYS A 496 -1.17 -6.97 -53.44
N ASN A 497 -2.39 -7.45 -53.23
CA ASN A 497 -2.80 -8.73 -53.78
C ASN A 497 -3.46 -8.49 -55.14
N GLY A 498 -2.82 -9.02 -56.20
CA GLY A 498 -3.50 -9.50 -57.40
C GLY A 498 -3.42 -8.63 -58.66
N SER A 499 -2.45 -8.90 -59.53
CA SER A 499 -2.75 -9.33 -60.91
C SER A 499 -1.52 -9.88 -61.64
N LYS A 500 -1.80 -10.87 -62.49
CA LYS A 500 -0.92 -11.73 -63.29
C LYS A 500 -0.03 -10.99 -64.30
N GLU A 501 1.06 -11.69 -64.65
CA GLU A 501 1.93 -11.62 -65.83
C GLU A 501 1.38 -10.88 -67.08
N LYS A 502 2.19 -9.97 -67.66
CA LYS A 502 3.00 -10.21 -68.89
C LYS A 502 3.75 -8.95 -69.38
N ASN A 503 4.96 -9.19 -69.85
CA ASN A 503 5.76 -8.53 -70.92
C ASN A 503 6.39 -7.15 -70.71
N ASP A 504 7.70 -7.20 -70.48
CA ASP A 504 8.80 -6.60 -71.25
C ASP A 504 8.64 -5.25 -71.99
N SER A 505 9.53 -4.36 -71.54
CA SER A 505 10.46 -3.53 -72.33
C SER A 505 10.03 -2.15 -72.87
N LYS A 506 10.81 -1.17 -72.36
CA LYS A 506 11.40 0.02 -73.01
C LYS A 506 10.59 1.32 -73.22
N GLU A 507 11.31 2.37 -72.81
CA GLU A 507 11.44 3.73 -73.38
C GLU A 507 10.54 4.90 -72.94
N LYS A 508 11.15 5.75 -72.11
CA LYS A 508 11.51 7.19 -72.30
C LYS A 508 10.47 8.23 -72.74
N ASN A 509 10.56 9.34 -71.98
CA ASN A 509 10.51 10.77 -72.33
C ASN A 509 9.17 11.55 -72.24
N ASP A 510 9.21 12.53 -71.32
CA ASP A 510 8.84 13.95 -71.42
C ASP A 510 7.74 14.38 -72.41
N SER A 511 6.73 15.10 -71.91
CA SER A 511 6.50 16.51 -72.30
C SER A 511 5.29 17.19 -71.60
N LYS A 512 5.59 18.44 -71.21
CA LYS A 512 4.82 19.68 -70.98
C LYS A 512 3.36 19.87 -71.49
N GLU A 513 2.75 20.87 -70.82
CA GLU A 513 1.70 21.85 -71.26
C GLU A 513 0.22 21.50 -71.02
N LYS A 514 -0.47 22.20 -70.08
CA LYS A 514 -1.20 23.49 -70.19
C LYS A 514 -2.52 23.40 -70.98
N ASN A 515 -3.67 23.56 -70.30
CA ASN A 515 -4.49 24.78 -70.32
C ASN A 515 -5.90 24.57 -69.75
N ASP A 516 -6.29 25.58 -68.97
CA ASP A 516 -7.61 26.12 -68.63
C ASP A 516 -8.86 25.58 -69.33
N SER A 517 -9.90 25.41 -68.51
CA SER A 517 -11.21 26.01 -68.79
C SER A 517 -12.01 26.23 -67.51
N LYS A 518 -12.21 27.51 -67.20
CA LYS A 518 -13.28 28.08 -66.37
C LYS A 518 -14.64 27.52 -66.77
N GLU A 519 -15.49 27.25 -65.77
CA GLU A 519 -16.89 27.66 -65.86
C GLU A 519 -17.40 28.09 -64.48
N LYS A 520 -18.01 29.29 -64.47
CA LYS A 520 -18.68 29.92 -63.34
C LYS A 520 -20.11 29.37 -63.28
N ASN A 521 -20.70 29.32 -62.09
CA ASN A 521 -21.95 30.04 -61.88
C ASN A 521 -22.16 30.35 -60.39
N ASP A 522 -22.46 31.63 -60.19
CA ASP A 522 -22.80 32.28 -58.94
C ASP A 522 -24.16 31.81 -58.42
N SER A 523 -24.30 31.69 -57.11
CA SER A 523 -25.43 32.29 -56.43
C SER A 523 -24.99 32.83 -55.07
N LYS A 524 -25.32 34.10 -54.90
CA LYS A 524 -24.85 35.04 -53.91
C LYS A 524 -26.08 35.40 -53.11
N GLU A 525 -26.07 35.17 -51.80
CA GLU A 525 -26.96 35.90 -50.91
C GLU A 525 -26.11 36.52 -49.80
N LYS A 526 -26.14 37.85 -49.80
CA LYS A 526 -25.55 38.75 -48.80
C LYS A 526 -26.61 39.06 -47.75
N ASN A 527 -26.17 39.29 -46.52
CA ASN A 527 -26.26 40.58 -45.82
C ASN A 527 -25.74 40.33 -44.39
N ASP A 528 -24.55 40.83 -44.06
CA ASP A 528 -24.28 42.17 -43.51
C ASP A 528 -24.63 42.23 -42.00
N SER A 529 -23.90 42.87 -41.09
CA SER A 529 -22.52 43.36 -40.95
C SER A 529 -22.51 44.16 -39.64
N LYS A 530 -21.43 44.06 -38.85
CA LYS A 530 -20.87 44.98 -37.81
C LYS A 530 -20.16 44.12 -36.76
N GLU A 531 -18.83 43.98 -36.70
CA GLU A 531 -17.73 44.96 -36.68
C GLU A 531 -17.93 46.02 -35.58
N LYS A 532 -17.17 45.99 -34.47
CA LYS A 532 -15.77 46.45 -34.29
C LYS A 532 -15.35 46.16 -32.82
N ASN A 533 -14.11 45.99 -32.33
CA ASN A 533 -12.76 46.44 -32.74
C ASN A 533 -11.68 45.60 -32.01
N ASP A 534 -10.53 45.46 -32.68
CA ASP A 534 -9.12 45.54 -32.22
C ASP A 534 -8.64 44.88 -30.91
N SER A 535 -7.68 43.95 -31.01
CA SER A 535 -6.24 44.28 -30.89
C SER A 535 -5.30 43.07 -31.09
N LYS A 536 -4.23 43.32 -31.88
CA LYS A 536 -2.89 42.69 -31.91
C LYS A 536 -2.31 42.52 -30.48
N GLU A 537 -1.34 41.69 -30.12
CA GLU A 537 -0.21 41.02 -30.79
C GLU A 537 0.45 40.05 -29.78
N LYS A 538 1.25 39.11 -30.32
CA LYS A 538 2.51 38.52 -29.81
C LYS A 538 2.53 37.23 -28.96
N ASN A 539 3.40 36.36 -29.48
CA ASN A 539 4.05 35.18 -28.92
C ASN A 539 4.57 35.36 -27.49
N ASP A 540 4.54 34.29 -26.70
CA ASP A 540 5.77 33.59 -26.33
C ASP A 540 5.47 32.24 -25.67
N GLY A 541 6.26 31.22 -26.03
CA GLY A 541 6.24 29.92 -25.39
C GLY A 541 6.68 29.98 -23.94
N LYS A 542 6.08 29.15 -23.08
CA LYS A 542 6.61 28.87 -21.75
C LYS A 542 6.65 27.37 -21.47
N GLN A 543 7.90 26.95 -21.40
CA GLN A 543 8.48 25.78 -20.78
C GLN A 543 7.95 25.58 -19.35
N LEU A 544 7.56 24.34 -19.04
CA LEU A 544 7.26 23.87 -17.69
C LEU A 544 8.54 23.89 -16.86
N VAL A 545 8.54 24.66 -15.76
CA VAL A 545 9.59 24.63 -14.74
C VAL A 545 8.95 24.40 -13.37
N ASP A 546 9.44 23.33 -12.76
CA ASP A 546 9.39 22.85 -11.38
C ASP A 546 9.50 23.96 -10.30
N PRO A 547 8.65 23.98 -9.25
CA PRO A 547 8.79 24.93 -8.16
C PRO A 547 9.67 24.36 -7.03
N SER A 548 10.97 24.58 -7.12
CA SER A 548 11.79 24.64 -5.91
C SER A 548 12.81 25.77 -5.99
N ARG A 549 12.98 26.45 -4.84
CA ARG A 549 14.03 27.45 -4.55
C ARG A 549 13.76 28.87 -5.08
N THR A 550 13.27 29.75 -4.21
CA THR A 550 13.89 31.06 -3.87
C THR A 550 13.00 31.83 -2.87
N THR A 551 13.22 31.67 -1.57
CA THR A 551 12.85 32.64 -0.52
C THR A 551 13.81 32.54 0.67
N TYR A 552 15.09 32.85 0.46
CA TYR A 552 16.01 33.17 1.54
C TYR A 552 16.62 34.54 1.28
N THR A 553 15.91 35.60 1.70
CA THR A 553 16.51 36.95 1.80
C THR A 553 15.78 37.89 2.76
N ILE A 554 14.89 37.40 3.66
CA ILE A 554 14.18 38.28 4.63
C ILE A 554 14.25 37.82 6.11
N LEU A 555 14.92 36.72 6.45
CA LEU A 555 15.03 36.25 7.86
C LEU A 555 16.37 36.58 8.56
N GLY A 556 17.03 37.67 8.15
CA GLY A 556 18.34 38.05 8.70
C GLY A 556 18.30 38.89 10.00
N TRP A 557 17.15 39.38 10.45
CA TRP A 557 17.09 40.42 11.48
C TRP A 557 16.39 40.00 12.80
N SER A 558 15.89 38.76 12.90
CA SER A 558 15.22 38.26 14.11
C SER A 558 16.02 37.23 14.94
N LEU A 559 17.16 36.74 14.44
CA LEU A 559 17.97 35.71 15.12
C LEU A 559 19.08 36.28 16.03
N LEU A 560 19.47 37.54 15.85
CA LEU A 560 20.54 38.17 16.63
C LEU A 560 20.20 38.35 18.13
N PRO A 561 18.97 38.73 18.52
CA PRO A 561 18.59 38.85 19.94
C PRO A 561 18.53 37.48 20.63
N LEU A 562 18.10 36.44 19.91
CA LEU A 562 17.97 35.07 20.43
C LEU A 562 19.34 34.42 20.69
N LEU A 563 20.32 34.73 19.83
CA LEU A 563 21.68 34.24 20.01
C LEU A 563 22.38 34.91 21.21
N LEU A 564 22.12 36.20 21.45
CA LEU A 564 22.66 36.92 22.61
C LEU A 564 22.08 36.39 23.93
N THR A 565 20.77 36.09 23.99
CA THR A 565 20.15 35.55 25.20
C THR A 565 20.67 34.15 25.52
N LEU A 566 20.83 33.28 24.53
CA LEU A 566 21.46 31.97 24.69
C LEU A 566 22.91 32.08 25.19
N LEU A 567 23.70 33.02 24.66
CA LEU A 567 25.06 33.24 25.13
C LEU A 567 25.09 33.69 26.61
N THR A 568 24.20 34.61 27.00
CA THR A 568 24.12 35.06 28.40
C THR A 568 23.70 33.94 29.35
N CYS A 569 22.74 33.09 28.96
CA CYS A 569 22.35 31.91 29.74
C CYS A 569 23.49 30.91 29.90
N CYS A 570 24.25 30.64 28.84
CA CYS A 570 25.44 29.78 28.89
C CYS A 570 26.52 30.35 29.82
N ILE A 571 26.78 31.65 29.78
CA ILE A 571 27.75 32.30 30.67
C ILE A 571 27.29 32.20 32.13
N ILE A 572 26.01 32.44 32.42
CA ILE A 572 25.44 32.31 33.78
C ILE A 572 25.54 30.86 34.29
N PHE A 573 25.26 29.87 33.43
CA PHE A 573 25.38 28.45 33.77
C PHE A 573 26.82 28.06 34.08
N MET A 574 27.79 28.52 33.29
CA MET A 574 29.21 28.28 33.52
C MET A 574 29.72 28.94 34.80
N ILE A 575 29.23 30.14 35.14
CA ILE A 575 29.55 30.81 36.41
C ILE A 575 28.95 30.05 37.60
N LYS A 576 27.72 29.51 37.49
CA LYS A 576 27.11 28.66 38.53
C LYS A 576 27.88 27.35 38.74
N ARG A 577 28.33 26.72 37.66
CA ARG A 577 29.10 25.46 37.73
C ARG A 577 30.45 25.66 38.41
N ARG A 578 31.17 26.75 38.10
CA ARG A 578 32.43 27.11 38.78
C ARG A 578 32.26 27.45 40.27
N LYS A 579 31.09 27.95 40.70
CA LYS A 579 30.80 28.14 42.13
C LYS A 579 30.51 26.83 42.86
N LYS A 580 29.94 25.83 42.19
CA LYS A 580 29.67 24.51 42.77
C LYS A 580 30.97 23.71 42.98
N GLU A 581 31.87 23.72 42.00
CA GLU A 581 33.17 23.03 42.08
C GLU A 581 34.10 23.61 43.16
N LYS A 582 33.93 24.88 43.56
CA LYS A 582 34.67 25.48 44.69
C LYS A 582 34.13 25.10 46.07
N ASN A 583 32.89 24.65 46.18
CA ASN A 583 32.30 24.24 47.46
C ASN A 583 32.53 22.76 47.78
N ASP A 584 32.79 21.92 46.77
CA ASP A 584 32.97 20.48 46.96
C ASP A 584 34.43 20.06 47.21
N SER A 585 35.41 20.98 47.16
CA SER A 585 36.84 20.68 47.37
C SER A 585 37.31 20.78 48.82
N SER A 586 36.42 21.01 49.79
CA SER A 586 36.77 21.17 51.21
C SER A 586 36.04 20.16 52.09
N GLN A 587 36.26 18.86 51.89
CA GLN A 587 36.00 17.85 52.93
C GLN A 587 36.69 16.51 52.58
N SER A 588 37.76 16.20 53.31
CA SER A 588 38.15 14.82 53.66
C SER A 588 37.93 14.68 55.18
N PRO A 589 37.76 13.48 55.76
CA PRO A 589 38.84 12.49 55.83
C PRO A 589 38.44 11.00 55.73
N LYS A 590 39.49 10.19 55.60
CA LYS A 590 39.56 8.72 55.65
C LYS A 590 39.53 8.17 57.08
N ASP A 591 39.09 6.91 57.18
CA ASP A 591 39.47 5.78 58.07
C ASP A 591 38.18 4.94 58.28
N SER A 592 38.09 3.60 58.30
CA SER A 592 38.98 2.48 58.67
C SER A 592 38.29 1.16 58.22
N SER A 593 38.95 0.27 57.44
CA SER A 593 39.50 -1.07 57.83
C SER A 593 38.53 -2.21 58.20
N ALA A 594 38.83 -3.41 57.65
CA ALA A 594 38.47 -4.80 58.04
C ALA A 594 37.03 -5.27 57.70
N ASP A 595 36.74 -6.51 57.27
CA ASP A 595 37.50 -7.77 57.28
C ASP A 595 36.89 -8.82 56.30
N THR A 596 37.68 -9.89 56.09
CA THR A 596 37.49 -11.20 55.40
C THR A 596 36.12 -11.93 55.60
N SER A 597 35.63 -12.92 54.83
CA SER A 597 36.23 -14.17 54.28
C SER A 597 35.23 -14.94 53.36
N GLU A 598 35.77 -15.93 52.64
CA GLU A 598 35.27 -16.90 51.62
C GLU A 598 33.88 -17.59 51.78
N PRO A 599 33.35 -18.19 50.69
CA PRO A 599 32.38 -19.29 50.75
C PRO A 599 33.02 -20.66 50.41
N ASP A 600 32.61 -21.68 51.17
CA ASP A 600 32.95 -23.09 50.96
C ASP A 600 31.84 -23.83 50.19
N SER A 601 32.30 -24.87 49.50
CA SER A 601 31.64 -25.94 48.72
C SER A 601 30.39 -26.58 49.38
N THR A 602 29.43 -27.19 48.67
CA THR A 602 29.52 -28.49 47.97
C THR A 602 28.16 -28.91 47.36
N LEU A 603 28.24 -29.83 46.37
CA LEU A 603 27.24 -30.72 45.74
C LEU A 603 26.43 -30.21 44.55
#